data_AF-A0A645CWW5-F1
#
_entry.id   AF-A0A645CWW5-F1
#
_cell.length_a   1.000
_cell.length_b   1.000
_cell.length_c   1.000
_cell.angle_alpha   90.00
_cell.angle_beta   90.00
_cell.angle_gamma   90.00
#
_symmetry.space_group_name_H-M   'P 1'
#
loop_
_entity.id
_entity.type
_entity.pdbx_description
1 polymer ?
#
loop_
_entity_poly.entity_id
_entity_poly.type
_entity_poly.pdbx_seq_one_letter_code
_entity_poly.pdbx_strand_id
1 'polypeptide(L)'
;MAQPAGVPIIAGEEGICKGCGIATLSIDYYELGRTTGEMAVKILTGESDIATMPIEYYPSPVKKYDADRAEALGVTIPDGYTAIEG
;
A
#
# COMPACT_ATOMS: atom_id res chain seq x y z
N MET A 1 8.87 4.20 -14.01
CA MET A 1 8.45 5.35 -14.85
C MET A 1 7.41 4.89 -15.87
N ALA A 2 6.28 5.59 -16.03
CA ALA A 2 5.50 5.48 -17.26
C ALA A 2 4.77 6.80 -17.59
N GLN A 3 5.26 7.45 -18.64
CA GLN A 3 4.72 8.59 -19.39
C GLN A 3 5.23 8.38 -20.84
N PRO A 4 4.45 8.56 -21.94
CA PRO A 4 3.90 9.84 -22.39
C PRO A 4 2.45 9.86 -22.98
N ALA A 5 1.51 8.96 -22.64
CA ALA A 5 0.14 9.06 -23.18
C ALA A 5 -0.75 10.13 -22.52
N GLY A 6 -0.27 10.83 -21.49
CA GLY A 6 -1.11 11.70 -20.65
C GLY A 6 -2.18 10.93 -19.84
N VAL A 7 -2.02 9.61 -19.71
CA VAL A 7 -2.97 8.73 -19.02
C VAL A 7 -2.50 8.49 -17.58
N PRO A 8 -3.34 8.78 -16.57
CA PRO A 8 -3.05 8.49 -15.18
C PRO A 8 -2.84 7.00 -14.88
N ILE A 9 -1.96 6.69 -13.93
CA ILE A 9 -1.70 5.31 -13.47
C ILE A 9 -2.09 5.19 -12.01
N ILE A 10 -2.96 4.23 -11.69
CA ILE A 10 -3.28 3.84 -10.31
C ILE A 10 -2.45 2.60 -9.98
N ALA A 11 -1.56 2.73 -9.00
CA ALA A 11 -0.64 1.66 -8.61
C ALA A 11 -1.20 0.85 -7.44
N GLY A 12 -0.82 -0.44 -7.37
CA GLY A 12 -1.26 -1.35 -6.31
C GLY A 12 -0.53 -1.19 -4.97
N GLU A 13 0.55 -0.40 -4.93
CA GLU A 13 1.32 -0.14 -3.70
C GLU A 13 2.10 1.19 -3.81
N GLU A 14 2.54 1.75 -2.68
CA GLU A 14 3.23 3.04 -2.57
C GLU A 14 4.54 3.15 -3.38
N GLY A 15 5.45 2.20 -3.31
CA GLY A 15 6.71 2.20 -4.05
C GLY A 15 6.54 2.18 -5.58
N ILE A 16 5.60 1.41 -6.11
CA ILE A 16 5.22 1.44 -7.53
C ILE A 16 4.60 2.80 -7.85
N CYS A 17 3.77 3.34 -6.95
CA CYS A 17 3.19 4.67 -7.12
C CYS A 17 4.28 5.74 -7.21
N LYS A 18 5.29 5.72 -6.33
CA LYS A 18 6.50 6.58 -6.39
C LYS A 18 7.18 6.49 -7.76
N GLY A 19 7.23 5.29 -8.34
CA GLY A 19 7.93 5.05 -9.60
C GLY A 19 7.17 5.46 -10.87
N CYS A 20 5.83 5.45 -10.87
CA CYS A 20 5.04 5.79 -12.07
C CYS A 20 3.58 6.16 -11.84
N GLY A 21 3.04 5.97 -10.64
CA GLY A 21 1.63 6.20 -10.35
C GLY A 21 1.30 7.65 -10.01
N ILE A 22 0.00 7.96 -10.03
CA ILE A 22 -0.56 9.20 -9.48
C ILE A 22 -1.22 8.98 -8.12
N ALA A 23 -1.70 7.77 -7.85
CA ALA A 23 -2.39 7.40 -6.62
C ALA A 23 -2.33 5.89 -6.36
N THR A 24 -2.48 5.52 -5.09
CA THR A 24 -2.57 4.13 -4.65
C THR A 24 -3.46 3.99 -3.41
N LEU A 25 -4.03 2.80 -3.27
CA LEU A 25 -4.55 2.27 -2.02
C LEU A 25 -3.54 1.23 -1.55
N SER A 26 -2.57 1.68 -0.75
CA SER A 26 -1.49 0.82 -0.27
C SER A 26 -1.86 0.13 1.05
N ILE A 27 -1.00 -0.77 1.47
CA ILE A 27 -0.98 -1.30 2.83
C ILE A 27 0.22 -0.72 3.58
N ASP A 28 0.19 -0.79 4.91
CA ASP A 28 1.38 -0.59 5.72
C ASP A 28 2.15 -1.91 5.81
N TYR A 29 3.28 -1.99 5.10
CA TYR A 29 4.12 -3.20 5.07
C TYR A 29 4.81 -3.48 6.41
N TYR A 30 5.06 -2.46 7.22
CA TYR A 30 5.64 -2.65 8.55
C TYR A 30 4.62 -3.34 9.46
N GLU A 31 3.39 -2.83 9.50
CA GLU A 31 2.31 -3.41 10.31
C GLU A 31 1.88 -4.80 9.82
N LEU A 32 1.87 -5.04 8.50
CA LEU A 32 1.66 -6.39 7.95
C LEU A 32 2.77 -7.35 8.41
N GLY A 33 4.03 -6.91 8.39
CA GLY A 33 5.16 -7.68 8.87
C GLY A 33 5.08 -7.98 10.37
N ARG A 34 4.71 -7.00 11.20
CA ARG A 34 4.47 -7.16 12.63
C ARG A 34 3.39 -8.21 12.90
N THR A 35 2.25 -8.10 12.22
CA THR A 35 1.12 -9.05 12.31
C THR A 35 1.57 -10.47 11.95
N THR A 36 2.35 -10.61 10.88
CA THR A 36 2.93 -11.90 10.47
C THR A 36 3.88 -12.46 11.54
N GLY A 37 4.68 -11.61 12.18
CA GLY A 37 5.54 -11.99 13.31
C GLY A 37 4.76 -12.52 14.50
N GLU A 38 3.63 -11.89 14.85
CA GLU A 38 2.74 -12.36 15.92
C GLU A 38 2.11 -13.72 15.60
N MET A 39 1.74 -13.96 14.33
CA MET A 39 1.30 -15.29 13.88
C MET A 39 2.42 -16.33 14.01
N ALA A 40 3.65 -15.98 13.64
CA ALA A 40 4.81 -16.88 13.76
C ALA A 40 5.09 -17.26 15.23
N VAL A 41 4.98 -16.31 16.16
CA VAL A 41 5.13 -16.59 17.60
C VAL A 41 4.15 -17.66 18.06
N LYS A 42 2.86 -17.54 17.71
CA LYS A 42 1.82 -18.52 18.10
C LYS A 42 2.11 -19.94 17.59
N ILE A 43 2.68 -20.05 16.39
CA ILE A 43 3.10 -21.35 15.84
C ILE A 43 4.31 -21.90 16.59
N LEU A 44 5.33 -21.07 16.82
CA LEU A 44 6.58 -21.49 17.46
C LEU A 44 6.40 -21.83 18.95
N THR A 45 5.42 -21.23 19.64
CA THR A 45 5.09 -21.54 21.03
C THR A 45 4.09 -22.70 21.17
N GLY A 46 3.58 -23.25 20.07
CA GLY A 46 2.61 -24.34 20.06
C GLY A 46 1.18 -23.93 20.42
N GLU A 47 0.88 -22.62 20.41
CA GLU A 47 -0.46 -22.07 20.65
C GLU A 47 -1.40 -22.25 19.46
N SER A 48 -0.89 -22.54 18.27
CA SER A 48 -1.68 -22.68 17.04
C SER A 48 -1.10 -23.71 16.07
N ASP A 49 -1.97 -24.32 15.25
CA ASP A 49 -1.60 -25.22 14.16
C ASP A 49 -1.64 -24.47 12.82
N ILE A 50 -0.53 -24.53 12.09
CA ILE A 50 -0.37 -23.86 10.79
C ILE A 50 -1.40 -24.33 9.76
N ALA A 51 -1.87 -25.59 9.84
CA ALA A 51 -2.83 -26.14 8.89
C ALA A 51 -4.24 -25.56 9.05
N THR A 52 -4.54 -24.95 10.20
CA THR A 52 -5.88 -24.45 10.56
C THR A 52 -5.92 -22.98 10.95
N MET A 53 -4.76 -22.33 11.12
CA MET A 53 -4.66 -20.90 11.44
C MET A 53 -5.30 -20.05 10.31
N PRO A 54 -6.24 -19.14 10.64
CA PRO A 54 -6.82 -18.22 9.66
C PRO A 54 -5.78 -17.30 9.02
N ILE A 55 -6.04 -16.90 7.77
CA ILE A 55 -5.27 -15.87 7.08
C ILE A 55 -5.67 -14.51 7.66
N GLU A 56 -4.68 -13.73 8.07
CA GLU A 56 -4.88 -12.34 8.49
C GLU A 56 -4.82 -11.39 7.29
N TYR A 57 -5.65 -10.35 7.34
CA TYR A 57 -5.73 -9.33 6.29
C TYR A 57 -5.47 -7.95 6.89
N TYR A 58 -4.87 -7.07 6.11
CA TYR A 58 -4.74 -5.67 6.49
C TYR A 58 -6.07 -4.93 6.23
N PRO A 59 -6.78 -4.45 7.27
CA PRO A 59 -8.18 -4.03 7.13
C PRO A 59 -8.36 -2.62 6.59
N SER A 60 -7.32 -1.78 6.61
CA SER A 60 -7.45 -0.34 6.42
C SER A 60 -6.45 0.20 5.39
N PRO A 61 -6.82 0.23 4.09
CA PRO A 61 -5.93 0.71 3.05
C PRO A 61 -5.49 2.17 3.28
N VAL A 62 -4.21 2.43 3.04
CA VAL A 62 -3.58 3.75 3.15
C VAL A 62 -3.69 4.47 1.81
N LYS A 63 -4.38 5.60 1.80
CA LYS A 63 -4.60 6.42 0.60
C LYS A 63 -3.41 7.35 0.36
N LYS A 64 -2.69 7.13 -0.74
CA LYS A 64 -1.47 7.89 -1.08
C LYS A 64 -1.52 8.40 -2.51
N TYR A 65 -0.85 9.52 -2.78
CA TYR A 65 -0.76 10.11 -4.12
C TYR A 65 0.58 10.81 -4.37
N ASP A 66 0.93 10.94 -5.64
CA ASP A 66 2.11 11.69 -6.09
C ASP A 66 1.70 13.11 -6.48
N ALA A 67 2.16 14.11 -5.73
CA ALA A 67 1.73 15.49 -5.90
C ALA A 67 2.20 16.08 -7.23
N ASP A 68 3.47 15.88 -7.58
CA ASP A 68 4.07 16.41 -8.81
C ASP A 68 3.38 15.84 -10.06
N ARG A 69 3.05 14.54 -10.03
CA ARG A 69 2.40 13.86 -11.16
C ARG A 69 0.92 14.20 -11.27
N ALA A 70 0.24 14.41 -10.14
CA ALA A 70 -1.13 14.90 -10.12
C ALA A 70 -1.21 16.32 -10.73
N GLU A 71 -0.29 17.21 -10.35
CA GLU A 71 -0.19 18.56 -10.91
C GLU A 71 0.12 18.53 -12.41
N ALA A 72 1.13 17.76 -12.83
CA ALA A 72 1.53 17.65 -14.24
C ALA A 72 0.41 17.13 -15.17
N LEU A 73 -0.53 16.36 -14.62
CA LEU A 73 -1.70 15.83 -15.36
C LEU A 73 -2.98 16.64 -15.12
N GLY A 74 -2.94 17.70 -14.32
CA GLY A 74 -4.11 18.51 -13.99
C GLY A 74 -5.20 17.73 -13.23
N VAL A 75 -4.80 16.74 -12.41
CA VAL A 75 -5.72 15.88 -11.65
C VAL A 75 -5.92 16.43 -10.25
N THR A 76 -7.16 16.73 -9.89
CA THR A 76 -7.53 17.09 -8.52
C THR A 76 -7.64 15.83 -7.66
N ILE A 77 -6.91 15.80 -6.54
CA ILE A 77 -6.91 14.69 -5.60
C ILE A 77 -8.01 14.88 -4.54
N PRO A 78 -8.83 13.84 -4.26
CA PRO A 78 -9.86 13.92 -3.22
C PRO A 78 -9.30 14.05 -1.80
N ASP A 79 -10.12 14.56 -0.89
CA ASP A 79 -9.79 14.64 0.53
C ASP A 79 -9.44 13.26 1.14
N GLY A 80 -8.54 13.28 2.13
CA GLY A 80 -8.11 12.09 2.86
C GLY A 80 -7.01 11.28 2.18
N TYR A 81 -6.47 11.74 1.05
CA TYR A 81 -5.22 11.24 0.49
C TYR A 81 -4.04 11.99 1.11
N THR A 82 -2.97 11.26 1.43
CA THR A 82 -1.72 11.85 1.92
C THR A 82 -0.68 11.84 0.81
N ALA A 83 0.06 12.94 0.65
CA ALA A 83 1.14 13.01 -0.32
C ALA A 83 2.20 11.96 0.01
N ILE A 84 2.76 11.37 -1.02
CA ILE A 84 3.89 10.47 -0.90
C ILE A 84 5.15 11.31 -0.63
N GLU A 85 5.86 10.98 0.44
CA GLU A 85 7.14 11.60 0.78
C GLU A 85 8.29 10.86 0.07
N GLY A 86 9.24 11.64 -0.44
CA GLY A 86 10.45 11.19 -1.13
C GLY A 86 11.65 11.11 -0.20
#